data_AF-A0A2V8YSS0-F1
#
_entry.id   AF-A0A2V8YSS0-F1
#
_cell.length_a   1.000
_cell.length_b   1.000
_cell.length_c   1.000
_cell.angle_alpha   90.00
_cell.angle_beta   90.00
_cell.angle_gamma   90.00
#
_symmetry.space_group_name_H-M   'P 1'
#
loop_
_entity.id
_entity.type
_entity.pdbx_description
1 polymer ?
#
loop_
_entity_poly.entity_id
_entity_poly.type
_entity_poly.pdbx_seq_one_letter_code
_entity_poly.pdbx_strand_id
1 'polypeptide(L)'
;MTFTPEQITWEMASSDAATITLPAKIVKNKEPITLALTAEFTAVLKKQFRQAGQPVFDATNLRREWASATAAAKCPELLVHDLRRSGARNLVNAEVPETVAMKIGGWKTRSVFIRYAIVATKDIQSAMNALEKNDGTLMEL
;
A
#
# COMPACT_ATOMS: atom_id res chain seq x y z
N MET A 1 7.85 18.26 -5.95
CA MET A 1 8.45 17.61 -4.78
C MET A 1 8.39 16.10 -5.01
N THR A 2 9.51 15.53 -5.42
CA THR A 2 9.67 14.10 -5.68
C THR A 2 9.89 13.43 -4.33
N PHE A 3 9.01 12.50 -3.96
CA PHE A 3 9.18 11.70 -2.74
C PHE A 3 10.34 10.73 -2.96
N THR A 4 11.36 10.78 -2.11
CA THR A 4 12.47 9.82 -2.15
C THR A 4 12.38 8.87 -0.94
N PRO A 5 12.65 7.56 -1.11
CA PRO A 5 12.57 6.60 -0.01
C PRO A 5 13.46 6.95 1.19
N GLU A 6 14.57 7.64 0.91
CA GLU A 6 15.56 8.13 1.88
C GLU A 6 14.99 9.15 2.88
N GLN A 7 13.83 9.75 2.59
CA GLN A 7 13.16 10.70 3.50
C GLN A 7 12.46 10.02 4.67
N ILE A 8 12.28 8.70 4.63
CA ILE A 8 11.66 7.93 5.70
C ILE A 8 12.76 7.48 6.66
N THR A 9 12.83 8.11 7.84
CA THR A 9 13.82 7.77 8.87
C THR A 9 13.24 6.85 9.93
N TRP A 10 14.11 6.17 10.67
CA TRP A 10 13.68 5.28 11.77
C TRP A 10 12.91 5.99 12.89
N GLU A 11 13.06 7.31 13.03
CA GLU A 11 12.30 8.13 13.99
C GLU A 11 10.81 8.23 13.63
N MET A 12 10.45 7.97 12.37
CA MET A 12 9.07 7.93 11.89
C MET A 12 8.40 6.58 12.15
N ALA A 13 9.18 5.54 12.47
CA ALA A 13 8.70 4.20 12.77
C ALA A 13 8.49 4.02 14.27
N SER A 14 7.39 3.36 14.64
CA SER A 14 7.13 2.97 16.04
C SER A 14 8.19 1.98 16.55
N SER A 15 8.36 1.91 17.87
CA SER A 15 9.28 0.99 18.54
C SER A 15 9.02 -0.48 18.21
N ASP A 16 7.80 -0.85 17.87
CA ASP A 16 7.44 -2.20 17.42
C ASP A 16 7.58 -2.41 15.89
N ALA A 17 7.90 -1.35 15.12
CA ALA A 17 7.86 -1.29 13.66
C ALA A 17 6.52 -1.73 13.04
N ALA A 18 5.43 -1.66 13.79
CA ALA A 18 4.09 -1.96 13.27
C ALA A 18 3.45 -0.76 12.59
N THR A 19 3.93 0.45 12.88
CA THR A 19 3.41 1.69 12.27
C THR A 19 4.55 2.59 11.81
N ILE A 20 4.35 3.23 10.66
CA ILE A 20 5.21 4.31 10.15
C ILE A 20 4.35 5.54 9.95
N THR A 21 4.69 6.64 10.61
CA THR A 21 3.97 7.92 10.47
C THR A 21 4.79 8.88 9.63
N LEU A 22 4.35 9.09 8.39
CA LEU A 22 4.97 10.02 7.45
C LEU A 22 4.48 11.44 7.73
N PRO A 23 5.35 12.40 8.10
CA PRO A 23 4.94 13.77 8.36
C PRO A 23 4.46 14.48 7.08
N ALA A 24 3.57 15.46 7.25
CA ALA A 24 3.04 16.30 6.17
C ALA A 24 4.11 16.90 5.23
N LYS A 25 5.33 17.13 5.74
CA LYS A 25 6.44 17.70 4.97
C LYS A 25 6.94 16.80 3.83
N ILE A 26 6.86 15.48 4.00
CA ILE A 26 7.32 14.51 3.00
C ILE A 26 6.16 13.96 2.16
N VAL A 27 4.93 14.07 2.66
CA VAL A 27 3.74 13.63 1.94
C VAL A 27 3.30 14.70 0.95
N LYS A 28 3.10 14.30 -0.32
CA LYS A 28 2.68 15.20 -1.42
C LYS A 28 1.39 16.00 -1.11
N ASN A 29 0.55 15.47 -0.23
CA ASN A 29 -0.74 16.05 0.13
C ASN A 29 -0.70 16.96 1.37
N LYS A 30 0.47 17.19 2.00
CA LYS A 30 0.63 18.00 3.22
C LYS A 30 -0.20 17.51 4.43
N GLU A 31 -0.68 16.28 4.38
CA GLU A 31 -1.35 15.62 5.50
C GLU A 31 -0.48 14.45 5.97
N PRO A 32 -0.31 14.26 7.30
CA PRO A 32 0.42 13.12 7.81
C PRO A 32 -0.33 11.83 7.48
N ILE A 33 0.41 10.82 7.02
CA ILE A 33 -0.13 9.49 6.74
C ILE A 33 0.50 8.51 7.71
N THR A 34 -0.34 7.84 8.50
CA THR A 34 0.07 6.69 9.31
C THR A 34 -0.23 5.42 8.54
N LEU A 35 0.82 4.66 8.24
CA LEU A 35 0.75 3.36 7.61
C LEU A 35 0.85 2.30 8.69
N ALA A 36 -0.25 1.55 8.90
CA ALA A 36 -0.22 0.33 9.68
C ALA A 36 0.35 -0.79 8.80
N LEU A 37 1.38 -1.46 9.30
CA LEU A 37 2.12 -2.49 8.60
C LEU A 37 1.56 -3.87 8.98
N THR A 38 1.58 -4.78 8.02
CA THR A 38 1.20 -6.17 8.27
C THR A 38 2.26 -6.85 9.16
N ALA A 39 1.87 -7.97 9.78
CA ALA A 39 2.79 -8.75 10.63
C ALA A 39 4.04 -9.21 9.88
N GLU A 40 3.89 -9.62 8.62
CA GLU A 40 5.00 -10.05 7.76
C GLU A 40 5.99 -8.90 7.52
N PHE A 41 5.49 -7.72 7.17
CA PHE A 41 6.35 -6.57 6.90
C PHE A 41 7.01 -6.05 8.19
N THR A 42 6.28 -6.10 9.30
CA THR A 42 6.83 -5.80 10.63
C THR A 42 7.98 -6.74 10.97
N ALA A 43 7.87 -8.04 10.67
CA ALA A 43 8.92 -9.02 10.91
C ALA A 43 10.17 -8.76 10.05
N VAL A 44 9.99 -8.29 8.81
CA VAL A 44 11.11 -7.87 7.94
C VAL A 44 11.79 -6.62 8.51
N LEU A 45 11.02 -5.60 8.92
CA LEU A 45 11.59 -4.37 9.49
C LEU A 45 12.29 -4.60 10.82
N LYS A 46 11.82 -5.53 11.65
CA LYS A 46 12.49 -5.90 12.92
C LYS A 46 13.88 -6.49 12.71
N LYS A 47 14.15 -7.10 11.56
CA LYS A 47 15.48 -7.65 11.22
C LYS A 47 16.46 -6.58 10.75
N GLN A 48 15.98 -5.38 10.44
CA GLN A 48 16.82 -4.28 9.98
C GLN A 48 17.45 -3.53 11.16
N PHE A 49 18.65 -3.00 10.96
CA PHE A 49 19.37 -2.26 11.99
C PHE A 49 18.79 -0.85 12.14
N ARG A 50 18.34 -0.51 13.35
CA ARG A 50 17.75 0.80 13.64
C ARG A 50 18.81 1.77 14.12
N GLN A 51 19.13 2.76 13.29
CA GLN A 51 19.97 3.89 13.66
C GLN A 51 19.17 5.19 13.55
N ALA A 52 19.27 6.02 14.60
CA ALA A 52 18.70 7.37 14.56
C ALA A 52 19.33 8.17 13.41
N GLY A 53 18.53 9.00 12.74
CA GLY A 53 18.96 9.76 11.56
C GLY A 53 19.21 8.96 10.28
N GLN A 54 19.21 7.62 10.30
CA GLN A 54 19.35 6.79 9.10
C GLN A 54 17.98 6.52 8.44
N PRO A 55 17.94 6.40 7.10
CA PRO A 55 16.73 6.00 6.40
C PRO A 55 16.37 4.55 6.70
N VAL A 56 15.07 4.26 6.70
CA VAL A 56 14.53 2.89 6.82
C VAL A 56 14.82 2.09 5.55
N PHE A 57 14.82 2.75 4.38
CA PHE A 57 15.03 2.12 3.08
C PHE A 57 16.25 2.71 2.39
N ASP A 58 17.19 1.84 1.99
CA ASP A 58 18.30 2.20 1.10
C ASP A 58 17.84 2.09 -0.36
N ALA A 59 17.85 3.22 -1.07
CA ALA A 59 17.43 3.30 -2.47
C ALA A 59 18.60 3.31 -3.47
N THR A 60 19.86 3.24 -3.01
CA THR A 60 21.08 3.42 -3.81
C THR A 60 21.11 2.54 -5.06
N ASN A 61 20.73 1.26 -4.92
CA ASN A 61 20.71 0.28 -6.02
C ASN A 61 19.30 -0.19 -6.39
N LEU A 62 18.25 0.55 -6.00
CA LEU A 62 16.86 0.11 -6.11
C LEU A 62 16.50 -0.39 -7.51
N ARG A 63 16.91 0.31 -8.57
CA ARG A 63 16.58 -0.09 -9.95
C ARG A 63 17.17 -1.45 -10.33
N ARG A 64 18.42 -1.71 -9.91
CA ARG A 64 19.13 -2.95 -10.22
C ARG A 64 18.53 -4.12 -9.42
N GLU A 65 18.36 -3.92 -8.12
CA GLU A 65 17.75 -4.93 -7.24
C GLU A 65 16.31 -5.24 -7.67
N TRP A 66 15.56 -4.22 -8.06
CA TRP A 66 14.20 -4.38 -8.58
C TRP A 66 14.18 -5.24 -9.85
N ALA A 67 15.05 -4.96 -10.82
CA ALA A 67 15.13 -5.75 -12.05
C ALA A 67 15.49 -7.22 -11.80
N SER A 68 16.35 -7.48 -10.80
CA SER A 68 16.67 -8.86 -10.39
C SER A 68 15.49 -9.55 -9.73
N ALA A 69 14.79 -8.86 -8.82
CA ALA A 69 13.61 -9.38 -8.14
C ALA A 69 12.46 -9.68 -9.11
N THR A 70 12.20 -8.79 -10.07
CA THR A 70 11.15 -9.01 -11.08
C THR A 70 11.50 -10.15 -12.04
N ALA A 71 12.77 -10.31 -12.41
CA ALA A 71 13.21 -11.46 -13.20
C ALA A 71 13.01 -12.78 -12.44
N ALA A 72 13.39 -12.83 -11.15
CA ALA A 72 13.18 -14.00 -10.29
C ALA A 72 11.68 -14.34 -10.11
N ALA A 73 10.83 -13.32 -10.02
CA ALA A 73 9.38 -13.45 -9.95
C ALA A 73 8.70 -13.70 -11.30
N LYS A 74 9.46 -13.83 -12.40
CA LYS A 74 8.98 -14.05 -13.78
C LYS A 74 8.08 -12.92 -14.31
N CYS A 75 8.32 -11.68 -13.88
CA CYS A 75 7.57 -10.49 -14.28
C CYS A 75 8.50 -9.30 -14.62
N PRO A 76 9.47 -9.46 -15.55
CA PRO A 76 10.57 -8.49 -15.75
C PRO A 76 10.12 -7.06 -16.11
N GLU A 77 8.95 -6.91 -16.75
CA GLU A 77 8.38 -5.61 -17.14
C GLU A 77 7.66 -4.88 -15.99
N LEU A 78 7.57 -5.48 -14.80
CA LEU A 78 6.87 -4.89 -13.67
C LEU A 78 7.63 -3.67 -13.16
N LEU A 79 7.01 -2.50 -13.23
CA LEU A 79 7.61 -1.27 -12.72
C LEU A 79 7.20 -1.06 -11.26
N VAL A 80 8.09 -0.48 -10.43
CA VAL A 80 7.79 -0.17 -9.02
C VAL A 80 6.49 0.65 -8.89
N HIS A 81 6.21 1.52 -9.86
CA HIS A 81 4.99 2.33 -9.86
C HIS A 81 3.71 1.53 -10.12
N ASP A 82 3.79 0.34 -10.72
CA ASP A 82 2.65 -0.55 -10.92
C ASP A 82 2.17 -1.13 -9.59
N LEU A 83 3.08 -1.34 -8.62
CA LEU A 83 2.71 -1.78 -7.28
C LEU A 83 1.73 -0.81 -6.60
N ARG A 84 1.84 0.49 -6.88
CA ARG A 84 0.89 1.48 -6.36
C ARG A 84 -0.52 1.26 -6.94
N ARG A 85 -0.62 0.81 -8.19
CA ARG A 85 -1.90 0.49 -8.83
C ARG A 85 -2.47 -0.81 -8.27
N SER A 86 -1.63 -1.84 -8.16
CA SER A 86 -1.99 -3.11 -7.55
C SER A 86 -2.43 -2.95 -6.10
N GLY A 87 -1.79 -2.06 -5.33
CA GLY A 87 -2.19 -1.73 -3.96
C GLY A 87 -3.61 -1.18 -3.86
N ALA A 88 -4.00 -0.25 -4.75
CA ALA A 88 -5.37 0.27 -4.79
C ALA A 88 -6.37 -0.87 -5.05
N ARG A 89 -6.07 -1.72 -6.02
CA ARG A 89 -6.92 -2.86 -6.38
C ARG A 89 -7.03 -3.88 -5.25
N ASN A 90 -5.92 -4.21 -4.59
CA ASN A 90 -5.91 -5.18 -3.50
C ASN A 90 -6.74 -4.69 -2.31
N LEU A 91 -6.72 -3.39 -2.01
CA LEU A 91 -7.55 -2.80 -0.96
C LEU A 91 -9.05 -2.90 -1.29
N VAL A 92 -9.42 -2.62 -2.54
CA VAL A 92 -10.82 -2.77 -3.01
C VAL A 92 -11.26 -4.23 -2.96
N ASN A 93 -10.42 -5.16 -3.41
CA ASN A 93 -10.73 -6.59 -3.39
C ASN A 93 -10.78 -7.18 -1.97
N ALA A 94 -10.12 -6.54 -1.01
CA ALA A 94 -10.22 -6.86 0.41
C ALA A 94 -11.40 -6.14 1.11
N GLU A 95 -12.31 -5.54 0.32
CA GLU A 95 -13.51 -4.85 0.80
C GLU A 95 -13.21 -3.68 1.77
N VAL A 96 -12.01 -3.11 1.68
CA VAL A 96 -11.63 -1.95 2.50
C VAL A 96 -12.44 -0.74 2.06
N PRO A 97 -13.10 -0.02 2.99
CA PRO A 97 -13.85 1.18 2.65
C PRO A 97 -13.02 2.19 1.85
N GLU A 98 -13.62 2.79 0.82
CA GLU A 98 -12.94 3.71 -0.11
C GLU A 98 -12.16 4.82 0.63
N THR A 99 -12.76 5.41 1.66
CA THR A 99 -12.15 6.47 2.48
C THR A 99 -10.90 5.99 3.22
N VAL A 100 -10.90 4.76 3.72
CA VAL A 100 -9.76 4.12 4.40
C VAL A 100 -8.68 3.78 3.39
N ALA A 101 -9.04 3.18 2.25
CA ALA A 101 -8.10 2.86 1.17
C ALA A 101 -7.41 4.13 0.64
N MET A 102 -8.19 5.20 0.40
CA MET A 102 -7.69 6.52 0.01
C MET A 102 -6.68 7.09 1.00
N LYS A 103 -6.93 6.95 2.31
CA LYS A 103 -6.01 7.40 3.36
C LYS A 103 -4.73 6.57 3.41
N ILE A 104 -4.84 5.24 3.29
CA ILE A 104 -3.68 4.32 3.27
C ILE A 104 -2.75 4.62 2.08
N GLY A 105 -3.31 4.73 0.87
CA GLY A 105 -2.47 4.99 -0.31
C GLY A 105 -2.12 6.45 -0.52
N GLY A 106 -2.65 7.38 0.28
CA GLY A 106 -2.45 8.81 0.10
C GLY A 106 -3.04 9.35 -1.22
N TRP A 107 -4.17 8.81 -1.67
CA TRP A 107 -4.87 9.30 -2.86
C TRP A 107 -5.76 10.49 -2.50
N LYS A 108 -5.44 11.66 -3.05
CA LYS A 108 -6.16 12.92 -2.73
C LYS A 108 -7.56 12.97 -3.33
N THR A 109 -7.71 12.53 -4.57
CA THR A 109 -8.99 12.59 -5.28
C THR A 109 -9.51 11.20 -5.59
N ARG A 110 -10.82 11.05 -5.43
CA ARG A 110 -11.56 9.85 -5.81
C ARG A 110 -11.30 9.47 -7.28
N SER A 111 -11.22 10.44 -8.18
CA SER A 111 -10.93 10.22 -9.60
C SER A 111 -9.59 9.53 -9.86
N VAL A 112 -8.55 9.82 -9.06
CA VAL A 112 -7.25 9.16 -9.17
C VAL A 112 -7.32 7.75 -8.56
N PHE A 113 -8.02 7.58 -7.44
CA PHE A 113 -8.22 6.27 -6.82
C PHE A 113 -8.96 5.30 -7.76
N ILE A 114 -10.10 5.72 -8.31
CA ILE A 114 -10.91 4.92 -9.24
C ILE A 114 -10.11 4.51 -10.50
N ARG A 115 -9.22 5.38 -11.00
CA ARG A 115 -8.35 5.04 -12.14
C ARG A 115 -7.45 3.83 -11.87
N TYR A 116 -7.09 3.59 -10.60
CA TYR A 116 -6.25 2.46 -10.20
C TYR A 116 -7.05 1.26 -9.72
N ALA A 117 -8.23 1.47 -9.16
CA ALA A 117 -9.21 0.43 -8.85
C ALA A 117 -9.88 -0.11 -10.13
N ILE A 118 -9.08 -0.46 -11.15
CA ILE A 118 -9.56 -0.99 -12.43
C ILE A 118 -10.40 -2.24 -12.14
N VAL A 119 -11.72 -2.07 -12.26
CA VAL A 119 -12.70 -3.13 -12.08
C VAL A 119 -12.56 -4.12 -13.23
N ALA A 120 -12.29 -5.39 -12.93
CA ALA A 120 -12.42 -6.46 -13.91
C ALA A 120 -13.78 -7.14 -13.79
N THR A 121 -14.17 -7.86 -14.84
CA THR A 121 -15.43 -8.63 -14.91
C THR A 121 -15.62 -9.57 -13.72
N LYS A 122 -14.53 -10.18 -13.23
CA LYS A 122 -14.56 -11.05 -12.04
C LYS A 122 -14.98 -10.31 -10.77
N ASP A 123 -14.67 -9.02 -10.66
CA ASP A 123 -14.99 -8.21 -9.49
C ASP A 123 -16.49 -7.89 -9.50
N ILE A 124 -17.09 -7.70 -10.69
CA ILE A 124 -18.55 -7.57 -10.87
C ILE A 124 -19.28 -8.86 -10.49
N GLN A 125 -18.78 -10.01 -10.95
CA GLN A 125 -19.36 -11.31 -10.57
C GLN A 125 -19.26 -11.56 -9.06
N SER A 126 -18.11 -11.23 -8.45
CA SER A 126 -17.92 -11.36 -7.01
C SER A 126 -18.87 -10.45 -6.23
N ALA A 127 -19.09 -9.22 -6.70
CA ALA A 127 -20.04 -8.30 -6.08
C ALA A 127 -21.50 -8.80 -6.16
N MET A 128 -21.92 -9.35 -7.30
CA MET A 128 -23.26 -9.94 -7.43
C MET A 128 -23.43 -11.18 -6.54
N ASN A 129 -22.41 -12.05 -6.47
CA ASN A 129 -22.44 -13.21 -5.58
C ASN A 129 -22.47 -12.81 -4.10
N ALA A 130 -21.77 -11.73 -3.72
CA ALA A 130 -21.82 -11.20 -2.35
C ALA A 130 -23.19 -10.61 -2.02
N LEU A 131 -23.84 -9.94 -2.97
CA LEU A 131 -25.21 -9.44 -2.83
C LEU A 131 -26.20 -10.59 -2.57
N GLU A 132 -26.15 -11.65 -3.38
CA GLU A 132 -27.02 -12.84 -3.20
C GLU A 132 -26.82 -13.51 -1.83
N LYS A 133 -25.58 -13.60 -1.35
CA LYS A 133 -25.29 -14.16 -0.02
C LYS A 133 -25.86 -13.30 1.12
N ASN A 134 -25.82 -11.98 0.97
CA ASN A 134 -26.37 -11.07 1.98
C ASN A 134 -27.90 -11.09 1.99
N ASP A 135 -28.54 -11.27 0.84
CA ASP A 135 -30.01 -11.33 0.72
C ASP A 135 -30.59 -12.58 1.39
N GLY A 136 -29.86 -13.70 1.39
CA GLY A 136 -30.23 -14.91 2.13
C GLY A 136 -30.21 -14.76 3.66
N THR A 137 -29.55 -13.72 4.20
CA THR A 137 -29.49 -13.47 5.65
C THR A 137 -30.67 -12.63 6.15
N LEU A 138 -31.42 -11.99 5.23
CA LEU A 138 -32.58 -11.15 5.55
C LEU A 138 -33.91 -11.93 5.54
N MET A 139 -33.91 -13.22 5.20
CA MET A 139 -35.11 -14.07 5.22
C MET A 139 -35.28 -14.91 6.51
N GLU A 140 -34.43 -14.73 7.52
CA GLU A 140 -34.55 -15.40 8.84
C GLU A 140 -34.80 -14.42 10.01
N LEU A 141 -35.67 -13.41 9.80
CA LEU A 141 -36.25 -12.59 10.88
C LEU A 141 -37.77 -12.51 10.71
#